data_AF-A0A7J2NQF6-F1
#
_entry.id   AF-A0A7J2NQF6-F1
#
_cell.length_a   1.000
_cell.length_b   1.000
_cell.length_c   1.000
_cell.angle_alpha   90.00
_cell.angle_beta   90.00
_cell.angle_gamma   90.00
#
_symmetry.space_group_name_H-M   'P 1'
#
loop_
_entity.id
_entity.type
_entity.pdbx_description
1 polymer ?
#
loop_
_entity_poly.entity_id
_entity_poly.type
_entity_poly.pdbx_seq_one_letter_code
_entity_poly.pdbx_strand_id
1 'polypeptide(L)'
;MLEEKPIKLEKVEKKFLDREILRLAIIAELDAVTLYEQLAATTDDKVIREVLLDVAREEKTHVGEFQTLLLRIDKEQVEELKKGKEEIEEELGL
;
A
#
# COMPACT_ATOMS: atom_id res chain seq x y z
N MET A 1 -1.05 -2.45 12.11
CA MET A 1 -1.79 -1.24 12.45
C MET A 1 -0.81 -0.14 12.75
N LEU A 2 -0.82 0.92 11.94
CA LEU A 2 -0.03 2.12 12.16
C LEU A 2 -0.35 2.71 13.55
N GLU A 3 0.42 2.32 14.56
CA GLU A 3 0.14 2.71 15.96
C GLU A 3 0.58 4.13 16.31
N GLU A 4 1.23 4.87 15.42
CA GLU A 4 1.51 6.30 15.61
C GLU A 4 1.88 6.93 14.26
N LYS A 5 1.44 8.17 14.00
CA LYS A 5 1.77 8.91 12.77
C LYS A 5 3.30 9.06 12.65
N PRO A 6 3.97 8.34 11.74
CA PRO A 6 5.44 8.29 11.76
C PRO A 6 6.09 9.54 11.18
N ILE A 7 5.32 10.39 10.47
CA ILE A 7 5.89 11.34 9.53
C ILE A 7 5.53 12.77 9.93
N LYS A 8 6.54 13.51 10.36
CA LYS A 8 6.53 14.97 10.46
C LYS A 8 6.64 15.55 9.06
N LEU A 9 5.54 15.54 8.30
CA LEU A 9 5.49 16.09 6.94
C LEU A 9 5.98 17.55 6.90
N GLU A 10 5.86 18.28 8.01
CA GLU A 10 6.42 19.62 8.20
C GLU A 10 7.95 19.71 8.08
N LYS A 11 8.67 18.59 8.15
CA LYS A 11 10.13 18.51 8.00
C LYS A 11 10.58 18.04 6.61
N VAL A 12 9.64 17.67 5.74
CA VAL A 12 9.95 17.21 4.37
C VAL A 12 10.16 18.43 3.47
N GLU A 13 11.22 18.42 2.66
CA GLU A 13 11.40 19.47 1.65
C GLU A 13 10.19 19.47 0.69
N LYS A 14 9.65 20.66 0.36
CA LYS A 14 8.46 20.80 -0.49
C LYS A 14 8.52 19.99 -1.79
N LYS A 15 9.71 19.85 -2.39
CA LYS A 15 9.90 19.11 -3.65
C LYS A 15 9.67 17.60 -3.53
N PHE A 16 9.69 17.04 -2.32
CA PHE A 16 9.44 15.62 -2.05
C PHE A 16 8.09 15.35 -1.40
N LEU A 17 7.38 16.41 -0.99
CA LEU A 17 6.16 16.29 -0.19
C LEU A 17 5.08 15.43 -0.87
N ASP A 18 4.86 15.62 -2.17
CA ASP A 18 3.86 14.84 -2.93
C ASP A 18 4.20 13.35 -2.97
N ARG A 19 5.49 12.99 -3.05
CA ARG A 19 5.93 11.58 -3.00
C ARG A 19 5.65 10.97 -1.63
N GLU A 20 5.95 11.71 -0.56
CA GLU A 20 5.70 11.25 0.81
C GLU A 20 4.20 11.11 1.11
N ILE A 21 3.36 12.01 0.60
CA ILE A 21 1.90 11.90 0.70
C ILE A 21 1.41 10.61 0.04
N LEU A 22 1.87 10.33 -1.19
CA LEU A 22 1.45 9.13 -1.92
C LEU A 22 1.96 7.85 -1.27
N ARG A 23 3.22 7.83 -0.79
CA ARG A 23 3.76 6.69 -0.03
C ARG A 23 2.97 6.44 1.25
N LEU A 24 2.63 7.49 1.99
CA LEU A 24 1.82 7.37 3.20
C LEU A 24 0.41 6.85 2.90
N ALA A 25 -0.20 7.30 1.80
CA ALA A 25 -1.49 6.80 1.34
C ALA A 25 -1.41 5.30 1.03
N ILE A 26 -0.40 4.85 0.27
CA ILE A 26 -0.18 3.41 -0.01
C ILE A 26 -0.03 2.60 1.29
N ILE A 27 0.73 3.10 2.27
CA ILE A 27 0.90 2.43 3.56
C ILE A 27 -0.44 2.31 4.29
N ALA A 28 -1.25 3.38 4.30
CA ALA A 28 -2.55 3.37 4.95
C ALA A 28 -3.48 2.32 4.32
N GLU A 29 -3.52 2.24 3.00
CA GLU A 29 -4.35 1.25 2.30
C GLU A 29 -3.88 -0.19 2.58
N LEU A 30 -2.56 -0.45 2.59
CA LEU A 30 -2.04 -1.79 2.93
C LEU A 30 -2.31 -2.18 4.39
N ASP A 31 -2.30 -1.21 5.32
CA ASP A 31 -2.69 -1.45 6.72
C ASP A 31 -4.19 -1.78 6.83
N ALA A 32 -5.04 -1.08 6.06
CA ALA A 32 -6.47 -1.34 5.98
C ALA A 32 -6.78 -2.73 5.39
N VAL A 33 -6.11 -3.12 4.28
CA VAL A 33 -6.20 -4.48 3.71
C VAL A 33 -5.89 -5.52 4.80
N THR A 34 -4.77 -5.36 5.49
CA THR A 34 -4.33 -6.29 6.53
C THR A 34 -5.35 -6.37 7.67
N LEU A 35 -5.84 -5.22 8.13
CA LEU A 35 -6.84 -5.14 9.19
C LEU A 35 -8.13 -5.86 8.81
N TYR A 36 -8.70 -5.56 7.65
CA TYR A 36 -9.98 -6.12 7.24
C TYR A 36 -9.91 -7.62 6.97
N GLU A 37 -8.81 -8.11 6.38
CA GLU A 37 -8.60 -9.56 6.20
C GLU A 37 -8.46 -10.28 7.55
N GLN A 38 -7.79 -9.69 8.55
CA GLN A 38 -7.68 -10.27 9.90
C GLN A 38 -9.02 -10.30 10.64
N LEU A 39 -9.81 -9.22 10.55
CA LEU A 39 -11.16 -9.17 11.12
C LEU A 39 -12.09 -10.19 10.45
N ALA A 40 -12.00 -10.34 9.14
CA ALA A 40 -12.77 -11.33 8.37
C ALA A 40 -12.43 -12.76 8.77
N ALA A 41 -11.15 -13.04 9.05
CA ALA A 41 -10.68 -14.34 9.54
C ALA A 41 -11.13 -14.64 10.98
N THR A 42 -11.44 -13.62 11.79
CA THR A 42 -11.78 -13.75 13.22
C THR A 42 -13.28 -13.87 13.47
N THR A 43 -14.12 -13.27 12.62
CA THR A 43 -15.58 -13.31 12.79
C THR A 43 -16.19 -14.65 12.36
N ASP A 44 -17.17 -15.14 13.11
CA ASP A 44 -18.00 -16.29 12.73
C ASP A 44 -19.22 -15.89 11.87
N ASP A 45 -19.58 -14.60 11.86
CA ASP A 45 -20.71 -14.09 11.08
C ASP A 45 -20.35 -13.99 9.59
N LYS A 46 -21.11 -14.70 8.75
CA LYS A 46 -20.87 -14.78 7.30
C LYS A 46 -21.07 -13.44 6.60
N VAL A 47 -22.06 -12.66 6.99
CA VAL A 47 -22.36 -11.37 6.36
C VAL A 47 -21.27 -10.37 6.69
N ILE A 48 -20.83 -10.33 7.95
CA ILE A 48 -19.71 -9.46 8.36
C ILE A 48 -18.43 -9.85 7.60
N ARG A 49 -18.14 -11.16 7.48
CA ARG A 49 -16.97 -11.64 6.74
C ARG A 49 -17.01 -11.21 5.27
N GLU A 50 -18.14 -11.38 4.59
CA GLU A 50 -18.28 -11.02 3.17
C GLU A 50 -18.05 -9.52 2.96
N VAL A 51 -18.64 -8.67 3.80
CA VAL A 51 -18.44 -7.21 3.71
C VAL A 51 -16.98 -6.83 3.97
N LEU A 52 -16.34 -7.38 4.99
CA LEU A 52 -14.93 -7.09 5.29
C LEU A 52 -14.00 -7.48 4.14
N LEU A 53 -14.24 -8.63 3.50
CA LEU A 53 -13.44 -9.08 2.35
C LEU A 53 -13.68 -8.22 1.11
N ASP A 54 -14.91 -7.72 0.91
CA ASP A 54 -15.24 -6.81 -0.18
C ASP A 54 -14.53 -5.46 0.01
N VAL A 55 -14.58 -4.89 1.21
CA VAL A 55 -13.85 -3.67 1.56
C VAL A 55 -12.34 -3.88 1.39
N ALA A 56 -11.77 -4.97 1.90
CA ALA A 56 -10.36 -5.28 1.72
C ALA A 56 -9.94 -5.36 0.24
N ARG A 57 -10.84 -5.79 -0.65
CA ARG A 57 -10.60 -5.82 -2.10
C ARG A 57 -10.61 -4.40 -2.70
N GLU A 58 -11.49 -3.53 -2.23
CA GLU A 58 -11.53 -2.12 -2.65
C GLU A 58 -10.24 -1.38 -2.25
N GLU A 59 -9.72 -1.60 -1.03
CA GLU A 59 -8.48 -0.95 -0.61
C GLU A 59 -7.26 -1.39 -1.45
N LYS A 60 -7.24 -2.64 -1.95
CA LYS A 60 -6.23 -3.08 -2.93
C LYS A 60 -6.30 -2.30 -4.24
N THR A 61 -7.49 -1.82 -4.62
CA THR A 61 -7.65 -0.94 -5.79
C THR A 61 -7.08 0.45 -5.48
N HIS A 62 -7.34 0.99 -4.30
CA HIS A 62 -6.78 2.28 -3.86
C HIS A 62 -5.24 2.26 -3.78
N VAL A 63 -4.63 1.14 -3.35
CA VAL A 63 -3.17 0.93 -3.47
C VAL A 63 -2.70 1.16 -4.91
N GLY A 64 -3.41 0.58 -5.89
CA GLY A 64 -3.10 0.74 -7.32
C GLY A 64 -3.25 2.18 -7.81
N GLU A 65 -4.27 2.91 -7.35
CA GLU A 65 -4.48 4.32 -7.70
C GLU A 65 -3.32 5.20 -7.20
N PHE A 66 -2.97 5.10 -5.91
CA PHE A 66 -1.87 5.89 -5.34
C PHE A 66 -0.52 5.48 -5.90
N GLN A 67 -0.27 4.19 -6.11
CA GLN A 67 0.96 3.72 -6.73
C GLN A 67 1.09 4.26 -8.17
N THR A 68 0.01 4.27 -8.95
CA THR A 68 0.02 4.84 -10.30
C THR A 68 0.42 6.33 -10.28
N LEU A 69 -0.11 7.11 -9.33
CA LEU A 69 0.29 8.51 -9.18
C LEU A 69 1.76 8.66 -8.74
N LEU A 70 2.24 7.81 -7.83
CA LEU A 70 3.63 7.85 -7.36
C LEU A 70 4.61 7.61 -8.50
N LEU A 71 4.35 6.58 -9.33
CA LEU A 71 5.20 6.22 -10.47
C LEU A 71 5.23 7.31 -11.56
N ARG A 72 4.22 8.18 -11.64
CA ARG A 72 4.25 9.33 -12.54
C ARG A 72 5.26 10.41 -12.12
N ILE A 73 5.56 10.52 -10.82
CA ILE A 73 6.39 11.60 -10.26
C ILE A 73 7.73 11.13 -9.68
N ASP A 74 7.91 9.82 -9.53
CA ASP A 74 9.11 9.21 -8.96
C ASP A 74 9.71 8.16 -9.91
N LYS A 75 10.60 8.61 -10.80
CA LYS A 75 11.24 7.74 -11.80
C LYS A 75 12.15 6.67 -11.18
N GLU A 76 12.80 6.99 -10.07
CA GLU A 76 13.66 6.02 -9.36
C GLU A 76 12.81 4.85 -8.84
N GLN A 77 11.62 5.14 -8.30
CA GLN A 77 10.68 4.11 -7.86
C GLN A 77 10.26 3.17 -9.01
N VAL A 78 10.14 3.66 -10.24
CA VAL A 78 9.82 2.82 -11.42
C VAL A 78 10.96 1.84 -11.72
N GLU A 79 12.19 2.34 -11.78
CA GLU A 79 13.37 1.50 -12.06
C GLU A 79 13.59 0.46 -10.97
N GLU A 80 13.47 0.84 -9.69
CA GLU A 80 13.67 -0.08 -8.56
C GLU A 80 12.55 -1.13 -8.46
N LEU A 81 11.30 -0.81 -8.83
CA LEU A 81 10.24 -1.83 -8.91
C LEU A 81 10.52 -2.87 -9.99
N LYS A 82 11.04 -2.44 -11.14
CA LYS A 82 11.44 -3.36 -12.21
C LYS A 82 12.61 -4.22 -11.77
N LYS A 83 13.65 -3.61 -11.18
CA LYS A 83 14.83 -4.32 -10.68
C LYS A 83 14.48 -5.33 -9.59
N GLY A 84 13.66 -4.94 -8.62
CA GLY A 84 13.22 -5.85 -7.55
C GLY A 84 12.41 -7.04 -8.08
N LYS A 85 11.64 -6.85 -9.15
CA LYS A 85 10.98 -7.96 -9.84
C LYS A 85 12.01 -8.91 -10.48
N GLU A 86 12.97 -8.36 -11.25
CA GLU A 86 14.02 -9.15 -11.90
C GLU A 86 14.87 -9.93 -10.89
N GLU A 87 15.21 -9.32 -9.74
CA GLU A 87 15.95 -9.98 -8.64
C GLU A 87 15.21 -11.20 -8.10
N ILE A 88 13.89 -11.10 -7.87
CA ILE A 88 13.09 -12.24 -7.38
C ILE A 88 12.91 -13.32 -8.44
N GLU A 89 12.74 -12.94 -9.72
CA GLU A 89 12.66 -13.90 -10.81
C GLU A 89 13.97 -14.70 -10.95
N GLU A 90 15.12 -14.04 -10.80
CA GLU A 90 16.44 -14.71 -10.80
C GLU A 90 16.63 -15.61 -9.57
N GLU A 91 16.33 -15.13 -8.36
CA GLU A 91 16.47 -15.90 -7.11
C GLU A 91 15.60 -17.15 -7.09
N LEU A 92 14.40 -17.09 -7.67
CA LEU A 92 13.43 -18.18 -7.70
C LEU A 92 13.52 -19.04 -8.98
N GLY A 93 14.24 -18.59 -10.01
CA GLY A 93 14.31 -19.25 -11.31
C GLY A 93 12.97 -19.28 -12.05
N LEU A 94 12.19 -18.20 -11.97
CA LEU A 94 10.88 -18.03 -12.62
C LEU A 94 10.99 -17.62 -14.10
#